data_AF-A0A929K8M8-F1
#
_entry.id   AF-A0A929K8M8-F1
#
_cell.length_a   1.000
_cell.length_b   1.000
_cell.length_c   1.000
_cell.angle_alpha   90.00
_cell.angle_beta   90.00
_cell.angle_gamma   90.00
#
_symmetry.space_group_name_H-M   'P 1'
#
loop_
_entity.id
_entity.type
_entity.pdbx_description
1 polymer ?
#
loop_
_entity_poly.entity_id
_entity_poly.type
_entity_poly.pdbx_seq_one_letter_code
_entity_poly.pdbx_strand_id
1 'polypeptide(L)'
;MTIKRTYEEINDKIKGGKAVIVTAEEIIPIVGKKGIEKATEEIDVVTTGTFGPMCSSGVILNFGHTDPPIRMQKVWLNNVEAYAGLAAVDVYLGATQLSENQGMEYGGAHVIEDLILGKKIKLKAISRGTNCYPRREIESYITKKSIN
;
A
#
# COMPACT_ATOMS: atom_id res chain seq x y z
N MET A 1 -21.72 -27.48 6.76
CA MET A 1 -22.12 -26.48 5.73
C MET A 1 -20.94 -25.52 5.56
N THR A 2 -20.59 -25.14 4.33
CA THR A 2 -19.50 -24.17 4.13
C THR A 2 -20.01 -22.78 4.50
N ILE A 3 -19.54 -22.23 5.62
CA ILE A 3 -19.81 -20.86 6.02
C ILE A 3 -19.16 -19.96 4.96
N LYS A 4 -19.97 -19.19 4.24
CA LYS A 4 -19.52 -18.21 3.25
C LYS A 4 -19.76 -16.81 3.80
N ARG A 5 -18.71 -16.01 3.84
CA ARG A 5 -18.77 -14.57 4.11
C ARG A 5 -18.38 -13.80 2.87
N THR A 6 -18.99 -12.63 2.71
CA THR A 6 -18.68 -11.73 1.59
C THR A 6 -17.66 -10.69 2.01
N TYR A 7 -16.94 -10.14 1.03
CA TYR A 7 -15.99 -9.07 1.30
C TYR A 7 -16.71 -7.81 1.82
N GLU A 8 -17.91 -7.51 1.29
CA GLU A 8 -18.72 -6.39 1.76
C GLU A 8 -19.09 -6.55 3.25
N GLU A 9 -19.58 -7.74 3.64
CA GLU A 9 -19.96 -8.04 5.03
C GLU A 9 -18.78 -7.85 6.00
N ILE A 10 -17.60 -8.38 5.66
CA ILE A 10 -16.41 -8.25 6.50
C ILE A 10 -15.98 -6.78 6.63
N ASN A 11 -16.02 -6.01 5.54
CA ASN A 11 -15.70 -4.58 5.59
C ASN A 11 -16.68 -3.78 6.42
N ASP A 12 -17.97 -4.11 6.37
CA ASP A 12 -18.97 -3.45 7.20
C ASP A 12 -18.76 -3.75 8.68
N LYS A 13 -18.38 -4.99 9.02
CA LYS A 13 -17.96 -5.34 10.40
C LYS A 13 -16.70 -4.58 10.83
N ILE A 14 -15.69 -4.46 9.96
CA ILE A 14 -14.46 -3.70 10.24
C ILE A 14 -14.79 -2.22 10.48
N LYS A 15 -15.53 -1.58 9.56
CA LYS A 15 -15.96 -0.17 9.69
C LYS A 15 -16.80 0.05 10.95
N GLY A 16 -17.64 -0.92 11.31
CA GLY A 16 -18.47 -0.88 12.51
C GLY A 16 -17.74 -1.25 13.80
N GLY A 17 -16.45 -1.62 13.77
CA GLY A 17 -15.70 -2.07 14.95
C GLY A 17 -16.21 -3.38 15.56
N LYS A 18 -16.90 -4.21 14.76
CA LYS A 18 -17.51 -5.48 15.19
C LYS A 18 -16.74 -6.72 14.71
N ALA A 19 -15.74 -6.53 13.85
CA ALA A 19 -14.96 -7.63 13.32
C ALA A 19 -14.12 -8.30 14.42
N VAL A 20 -14.21 -9.62 14.53
CA VAL A 20 -13.34 -10.44 15.38
C VAL A 20 -12.07 -10.76 14.60
N ILE A 21 -10.97 -10.12 14.98
CA ILE A 21 -9.68 -10.22 14.30
C ILE A 21 -8.71 -10.96 15.22
N VAL A 22 -8.03 -11.98 14.70
CA VAL A 22 -7.02 -12.76 15.43
C VAL A 22 -5.76 -12.88 14.59
N THR A 23 -4.63 -13.20 15.19
CA THR A 23 -3.40 -13.53 14.49
C THR A 23 -3.34 -15.00 14.04
N ALA A 24 -2.42 -15.31 13.13
CA ALA A 24 -2.12 -16.68 12.70
C ALA A 24 -1.62 -17.57 13.86
N GLU A 25 -1.07 -17.00 14.92
CA GLU A 25 -0.70 -17.76 16.12
C GLU A 25 -1.92 -18.00 17.02
N GLU A 26 -2.82 -17.04 17.13
CA GLU A 26 -4.03 -17.12 17.96
C GLU A 26 -5.09 -18.08 17.39
N ILE A 27 -5.19 -18.20 16.06
CA ILE A 27 -6.18 -19.08 15.41
C ILE A 27 -5.93 -20.56 15.71
N ILE A 28 -4.67 -20.98 15.87
CA ILE A 28 -4.28 -22.39 16.05
C ILE A 28 -4.93 -23.00 17.31
N PRO A 29 -4.77 -22.43 18.52
CA PRO A 29 -5.43 -22.96 19.71
C PRO A 29 -6.96 -22.80 19.69
N ILE A 30 -7.50 -21.80 18.97
CA ILE A 30 -8.96 -21.64 18.86
C ILE A 30 -9.57 -22.78 18.05
N VAL A 31 -8.99 -23.10 16.90
CA VAL A 31 -9.41 -24.25 16.08
C VAL A 31 -9.24 -25.55 16.85
N GLY A 32 -8.13 -25.73 17.59
CA GLY A 32 -7.90 -26.91 18.41
C GLY A 32 -8.96 -27.11 19.50
N LYS A 33 -9.49 -26.03 20.10
CA LYS A 33 -10.51 -26.10 21.16
C LYS A 33 -11.95 -26.18 20.64
N LYS A 34 -12.26 -25.42 19.58
CA LYS A 34 -13.65 -25.22 19.12
C LYS A 34 -14.00 -26.03 17.86
N GLY A 35 -12.98 -26.51 17.14
CA GLY A 35 -13.13 -27.07 15.80
C GLY A 35 -13.18 -25.97 14.73
N ILE A 36 -12.87 -26.35 13.49
CA ILE A 36 -12.75 -25.41 12.36
C ILE A 36 -14.08 -24.72 12.02
N GLU A 37 -15.20 -25.42 12.15
CA GLU A 37 -16.53 -24.89 11.84
C GLU A 37 -16.87 -23.72 12.77
N LYS A 38 -16.83 -23.93 14.09
CA LYS A 38 -17.10 -22.88 15.08
C LYS A 38 -16.08 -21.74 15.04
N ALA A 39 -14.81 -22.04 14.82
CA ALA A 39 -13.80 -21.00 14.66
C ALA A 39 -14.12 -20.09 13.45
N THR A 40 -14.58 -20.68 12.34
CA THR A 40 -15.01 -19.94 11.14
C THR A 40 -16.29 -19.14 11.37
N GLU A 41 -17.19 -19.59 12.26
CA GLU A 41 -18.40 -18.82 12.65
C GLU A 41 -18.08 -17.59 13.50
N GLU A 42 -17.03 -17.64 14.31
CA GLU A 42 -16.71 -16.58 15.26
C GLU A 42 -15.67 -15.57 14.73
N ILE A 43 -14.72 -16.02 13.91
CA ILE A 43 -13.54 -15.22 13.54
C ILE A 43 -13.72 -14.61 12.16
N ASP A 44 -13.61 -13.29 12.05
CA ASP A 44 -13.77 -12.51 10.81
C ASP A 44 -12.51 -12.40 9.98
N VAL A 45 -11.36 -12.16 10.63
CA VAL A 45 -10.09 -11.97 9.94
C VAL A 45 -9.00 -12.69 10.71
N VAL A 46 -8.16 -13.43 10.00
CA VAL A 46 -6.89 -13.94 10.51
C VAL A 46 -5.77 -13.12 9.90
N THR A 47 -5.01 -12.41 10.74
CA THR A 47 -3.84 -11.64 10.31
C THR A 47 -2.58 -12.47 10.46
N THR A 48 -1.74 -12.49 9.44
CA THR A 48 -0.42 -13.13 9.52
C THR A 48 0.66 -12.13 9.15
N GLY A 49 1.85 -12.30 9.73
CA GLY A 49 3.05 -11.57 9.38
C GLY A 49 4.21 -12.55 9.31
N THR A 50 5.00 -12.47 8.25
CA THR A 50 6.22 -13.27 8.10
C THR A 50 7.41 -12.33 8.20
N PHE A 51 8.39 -12.69 9.04
CA PHE A 51 9.69 -12.03 9.06
C PHE A 51 10.74 -12.99 8.51
N GLY A 52 11.32 -12.63 7.36
CA GLY A 52 12.35 -13.40 6.68
C GLY A 52 12.93 -12.61 5.50
N PRO A 53 14.05 -13.05 4.89
CA PRO A 53 14.58 -12.43 3.68
C PRO A 53 13.55 -12.60 2.55
N MET A 54 12.75 -11.57 2.31
CA MET A 54 11.75 -11.54 1.26
C MET A 54 12.31 -10.83 0.03
N CYS A 55 12.45 -11.58 -1.07
CA CYS A 55 12.76 -10.99 -2.37
C CYS A 55 11.55 -10.18 -2.88
N SER A 56 11.82 -9.08 -3.60
CA SER A 56 10.80 -8.30 -4.32
C SER A 56 9.75 -7.59 -3.45
N SER A 57 10.12 -7.13 -2.25
CA SER A 57 9.23 -6.30 -1.42
C SER A 57 9.09 -4.88 -2.00
N GLY A 58 7.86 -4.40 -2.14
CA GLY A 58 7.56 -3.07 -2.67
C GLY A 58 6.06 -2.81 -2.82
N VAL A 59 5.71 -1.68 -3.42
CA VAL A 59 4.33 -1.28 -3.68
C VAL A 59 4.19 -0.70 -5.08
N ILE A 60 3.07 -0.99 -5.76
CA ILE A 60 2.65 -0.26 -6.96
C ILE A 60 1.65 0.80 -6.53
N LEU A 61 1.87 2.04 -6.98
CA LEU A 61 1.04 3.19 -6.64
C LEU A 61 0.52 3.85 -7.91
N ASN A 62 -0.76 4.22 -7.91
CA ASN A 62 -1.38 5.07 -8.93
C ASN A 62 -1.77 6.41 -8.30
N PHE A 63 -1.29 7.52 -8.87
CA PHE A 63 -1.53 8.85 -8.30
C PHE A 63 -2.74 9.58 -8.88
N GLY A 64 -3.38 9.02 -9.91
CA GLY A 64 -4.33 9.76 -10.73
C GLY A 64 -3.68 10.88 -11.54
N HIS A 65 -4.43 11.44 -12.47
CA HIS A 65 -3.96 12.54 -13.30
C HIS A 65 -4.20 13.89 -12.64
N THR A 66 -3.30 14.82 -12.96
CA THR A 66 -3.49 16.25 -12.72
C THR A 66 -4.18 16.91 -13.89
N ASP A 67 -4.58 18.16 -13.70
CA ASP A 67 -5.00 19.04 -14.79
C ASP A 67 -4.00 20.21 -14.92
N PRO A 68 -3.31 20.40 -16.07
CA PRO A 68 -3.22 19.46 -17.19
C PRO A 68 -2.54 18.13 -16.83
N PRO A 69 -2.76 17.05 -17.62
CA PRO A 69 -2.25 15.71 -17.31
C PRO A 69 -0.74 15.60 -17.50
N ILE A 70 -0.13 14.73 -16.70
CA ILE A 70 1.29 14.39 -16.73
C ILE A 70 1.48 12.90 -17.02
N ARG A 71 2.54 12.60 -17.78
CA ARG A 71 3.11 11.25 -17.91
C ARG A 71 4.43 11.22 -17.17
N MET A 72 4.44 10.71 -15.96
CA MET A 72 5.60 10.70 -15.06
C MET A 72 6.72 9.83 -15.64
N GLN A 73 7.94 10.37 -15.68
CA GLN A 73 9.12 9.64 -16.20
C GLN A 73 10.19 9.43 -15.13
N LYS A 74 10.33 10.37 -14.20
CA LYS A 74 11.10 10.20 -12.97
C LYS A 74 10.23 10.64 -11.80
N VAL A 75 10.19 9.86 -10.74
CA VAL A 75 9.31 10.10 -9.60
C VAL A 75 10.09 9.89 -8.31
N TRP A 76 9.82 10.73 -7.32
CA TRP A 76 10.34 10.62 -5.98
C TRP A 76 9.22 10.76 -4.96
N LEU A 77 9.31 9.97 -3.90
CA LEU A 77 8.44 9.98 -2.74
C LEU A 77 9.31 10.24 -1.50
N ASN A 78 9.19 11.42 -0.89
CA ASN A 78 10.12 11.85 0.18
C ASN A 78 11.61 11.68 -0.21
N ASN A 79 11.97 12.04 -1.45
CA ASN A 79 13.30 11.87 -2.03
C ASN A 79 13.78 10.41 -2.17
N VAL A 80 12.87 9.44 -2.08
CA VAL A 80 13.14 8.04 -2.48
C VAL A 80 12.63 7.85 -3.90
N GLU A 81 13.50 7.42 -4.81
CA GLU A 81 13.12 7.19 -6.21
C GLU A 81 12.05 6.10 -6.31
N ALA A 82 10.99 6.37 -7.08
CA ALA A 82 9.98 5.39 -7.43
C ALA A 82 10.04 5.14 -8.95
N TYR A 83 10.11 3.87 -9.34
CA TYR A 83 10.29 3.44 -10.71
C TYR A 83 9.02 3.71 -11.52
N ALA A 84 9.10 4.69 -12.42
CA ALA A 84 8.05 5.03 -13.38
C ALA A 84 8.13 4.14 -14.64
N GLY A 85 7.26 4.41 -15.63
CA GLY A 85 7.27 3.70 -16.91
C GLY A 85 6.33 2.49 -16.98
N LEU A 86 5.54 2.24 -15.94
CA LEU A 86 4.45 1.26 -15.94
C LEU A 86 3.26 1.74 -16.78
N ALA A 87 2.86 2.99 -16.57
CA ALA A 87 1.87 3.71 -17.36
C ALA A 87 2.12 5.22 -17.21
N ALA A 88 1.07 6.05 -17.14
CA ALA A 88 1.25 7.50 -17.12
C ALA A 88 1.48 8.08 -15.72
N VAL A 89 0.85 7.51 -14.69
CA VAL A 89 0.89 8.01 -13.30
C VAL A 89 1.08 6.88 -12.30
N ASP A 90 1.65 5.77 -12.79
CA ASP A 90 1.84 4.52 -12.07
C ASP A 90 3.34 4.32 -11.83
N VAL A 91 3.68 3.98 -10.59
CA VAL A 91 5.05 3.73 -10.17
C VAL A 91 5.16 2.48 -9.32
N TYR A 92 6.34 1.86 -9.35
CA TYR A 92 6.74 0.85 -8.38
C TYR A 92 7.77 1.43 -7.41
N LEU A 93 7.54 1.27 -6.12
CA LEU A 93 8.50 1.65 -5.08
C LEU A 93 9.04 0.37 -4.42
N GLY A 94 10.33 0.11 -4.60
CA GLY A 94 11.01 -1.00 -3.92
C GLY A 94 11.28 -0.66 -2.46
N ALA A 95 11.00 -1.59 -1.54
CA ALA A 95 11.18 -1.38 -0.11
C ALA A 95 12.64 -1.11 0.29
N THR A 96 13.60 -1.60 -0.50
CA THR A 96 15.04 -1.42 -0.28
C THR A 96 15.61 -0.17 -0.96
N GLN A 97 14.81 0.60 -1.70
CA GLN A 97 15.29 1.80 -2.35
C GLN A 97 15.67 2.84 -1.30
N LEU A 98 16.88 3.41 -1.41
CA LEU A 98 17.36 4.39 -0.43
C LEU A 98 16.88 5.79 -0.78
N SER A 99 16.76 6.64 0.24
CA SER A 99 16.60 8.07 0.07
C SER A 99 17.86 8.70 -0.51
N GLU A 100 17.70 9.57 -1.51
CA GLU A 100 18.81 10.31 -2.11
C GLU A 100 19.50 11.26 -1.12
N ASN A 101 18.78 11.75 -0.10
CA ASN A 101 19.32 12.72 0.85
C ASN A 101 19.53 12.17 2.27
N GLN A 102 18.93 11.02 2.62
CA GLN A 102 19.03 10.43 3.96
C GLN A 102 19.75 9.06 3.96
N GLY A 103 20.02 8.47 2.80
CA GLY A 103 20.77 7.21 2.71
C GLY A 103 20.04 6.07 3.42
N MET A 104 20.73 5.34 4.30
CA MET A 104 20.17 4.17 5.00
C MET A 104 19.15 4.51 6.10
N GLU A 105 19.11 5.76 6.58
CA GLU A 105 18.20 6.19 7.64
C GLU A 105 16.73 6.28 7.15
N TYR A 106 16.52 6.35 5.84
CA TYR A 106 15.18 6.43 5.25
C TYR A 106 15.15 5.88 3.82
N GLY A 107 14.06 5.24 3.43
CA GLY A 107 13.98 4.53 2.16
C GLY A 107 12.57 4.08 1.82
N GLY A 108 12.45 3.17 0.85
CA GLY A 108 11.17 2.72 0.33
C GLY A 108 10.28 2.09 1.40
N ALA A 109 10.83 1.25 2.28
CA ALA A 109 10.09 0.67 3.40
C ALA A 109 9.50 1.74 4.33
N HIS A 110 10.27 2.78 4.63
CA HIS A 110 9.83 3.90 5.46
C HIS A 110 8.74 4.72 4.79
N VAL A 111 8.84 4.97 3.47
CA VAL A 111 7.76 5.62 2.70
C VAL A 111 6.48 4.79 2.72
N ILE A 112 6.59 3.47 2.55
CA ILE A 112 5.44 2.54 2.60
C ILE A 112 4.78 2.59 3.97
N GLU A 113 5.58 2.49 5.05
CA GLU A 113 5.11 2.59 6.43
C GLU A 113 4.40 3.93 6.67
N ASP A 114 5.04 5.05 6.32
CA ASP A 114 4.50 6.40 6.50
C ASP A 114 3.17 6.57 5.77
N LEU A 115 3.06 6.02 4.55
CA LEU A 115 1.82 6.03 3.77
C LEU A 115 0.72 5.23 4.46
N ILE A 116 1.01 4.03 4.98
CA ILE A 116 0.07 3.18 5.73
C ILE A 116 -0.42 3.88 7.00
N LEU A 117 0.49 4.54 7.72
CA LEU A 117 0.19 5.37 8.89
C LEU A 117 -0.62 6.63 8.54
N GLY A 118 -0.79 6.93 7.25
CA GLY A 118 -1.56 8.07 6.76
C GLY A 118 -0.81 9.41 6.84
N LYS A 119 0.53 9.37 6.96
CA LYS A 119 1.36 10.57 6.88
C LYS A 119 1.34 11.13 5.45
N LYS A 120 1.67 12.42 5.34
CA LYS A 120 1.82 13.08 4.04
C LYS A 120 3.17 12.71 3.45
N ILE A 121 3.16 12.22 2.20
CA ILE A 121 4.35 11.92 1.42
C ILE A 121 4.51 12.98 0.35
N LYS A 122 5.68 13.60 0.27
CA LYS A 122 6.03 14.55 -0.77
C LYS A 122 6.24 13.80 -2.09
N LEU A 123 5.38 14.06 -3.06
CA LEU A 123 5.49 13.56 -4.43
C LEU A 123 6.21 14.61 -5.27
N LYS A 124 7.28 14.20 -5.96
CA LYS A 124 7.90 14.96 -7.04
C LYS A 124 7.93 14.10 -8.28
N ALA A 125 7.50 14.63 -9.42
CA ALA A 125 7.63 13.92 -10.69
C ALA A 125 8.03 14.85 -11.83
N ILE A 126 8.86 14.32 -12.73
CA ILE A 126 9.38 15.01 -13.91
C ILE A 126 8.96 14.24 -15.17
N SER A 127 8.67 14.99 -16.22
CA SER A 127 8.33 14.52 -17.56
C SER A 127 8.91 15.44 -18.62
N ARG A 128 9.31 14.88 -19.77
CA ARG A 128 9.64 15.68 -20.96
C ARG A 128 8.42 16.42 -21.55
N GLY A 129 7.21 15.98 -21.19
CA GLY A 129 5.95 16.45 -21.76
C GLY A 129 5.68 15.91 -23.17
N THR A 130 4.42 15.78 -23.53
CA THR A 130 3.94 15.42 -24.88
C THR A 130 2.65 16.19 -25.19
N ASN A 131 2.12 16.08 -26.41
CA ASN A 131 0.83 16.69 -26.77
C ASN A 131 -0.32 16.20 -25.86
N CYS A 132 -0.36 14.90 -25.55
CA CYS A 132 -1.41 14.33 -24.68
C CYS A 132 -1.14 14.54 -23.18
N TYR A 133 0.12 14.77 -22.79
CA TYR A 133 0.55 14.94 -21.41
C TYR A 133 1.48 16.16 -21.32
N PRO A 134 0.95 17.38 -21.41
CA PRO A 134 1.76 18.58 -21.60
C PRO A 134 2.49 19.01 -20.33
N ARG A 135 2.04 18.58 -19.14
CA ARG A 135 2.68 18.91 -17.87
C ARG A 135 4.06 18.23 -17.77
N ARG A 136 5.08 19.03 -17.43
CA ARG A 136 6.48 18.58 -17.34
C ARG A 136 6.98 18.34 -15.92
N GLU A 137 6.35 18.96 -14.93
CA GLU A 137 6.74 18.81 -13.54
C GLU A 137 5.51 18.86 -12.64
N ILE A 138 5.59 18.14 -11.53
CA ILE A 138 4.67 18.28 -10.41
C ILE A 138 5.42 18.08 -9.10
N GLU A 139 5.07 18.91 -8.13
CA GLU A 139 5.41 18.75 -6.72
C GLU A 139 4.12 18.88 -5.91
N SER A 140 3.83 17.89 -5.07
CA SER A 140 2.61 17.86 -4.26
C SER A 140 2.80 16.97 -3.03
N TYR A 141 1.74 16.81 -2.24
CA TYR A 141 1.68 15.86 -1.14
C TYR A 141 0.56 14.85 -1.39
N ILE A 142 0.87 13.57 -1.19
CA ILE A 142 -0.09 12.47 -1.24
C ILE A 142 -0.27 11.85 0.14
N THR A 143 -1.37 11.14 0.30
CA THR A 143 -1.68 10.29 1.47
C THR A 143 -2.35 9.02 0.97
N LYS A 144 -2.52 8.00 1.82
CA LYS A 144 -3.30 6.80 1.46
C LYS A 144 -4.75 7.08 1.05
N LYS A 145 -5.30 8.28 1.35
CA LYS A 145 -6.66 8.69 0.96
C LYS A 145 -6.71 9.42 -0.38
N SER A 146 -5.56 9.87 -0.92
CA SER A 146 -5.48 10.66 -2.15
C SER A 146 -4.92 9.87 -3.34
N ILE A 147 -4.35 8.70 -3.09
CA ILE A 147 -3.93 7.76 -4.13
C ILE A 147 -5.13 6.88 -4.51
N ASN A 148 -5.20 6.46 -5.77
CA ASN A 148 -6.31 5.66 -6.31
C ASN A 148 -6.27 4.21 -5.83
#